data_AF-A0A354A0X9-F1
#
_entry.id   AF-A0A354A0X9-F1
#
_cell.length_a   1.000
_cell.length_b   1.000
_cell.length_c   1.000
_cell.angle_alpha   90.00
_cell.angle_beta   90.00
_cell.angle_gamma   90.00
#
_symmetry.space_group_name_H-M   'P 1'
#
loop_
_entity.id
_entity.type
_entity.pdbx_description
1 polymer ?
#
loop_
_entity_poly.entity_id
_entity_poly.type
_entity_poly.pdbx_seq_one_letter_code
_entity_poly.pdbx_strand_id
1 'polypeptide(L)' 'MDEYEREMEIIALLSNPDSNYTYIDCDRDVITHSCEKMNEQREIKLIEVEYFKDARLNEGRANFCDKCNQVFVYRPGA' A
#
# COMPACT_ATOMS: atom_id res chain seq x y z
N MET A 1 2.65 1.29 15.22
CA MET A 1 1.84 0.66 14.18
C MET A 1 2.02 -0.83 14.30
N ASP A 2 1.03 -1.47 14.90
CA ASP A 2 0.92 -2.92 14.85
C ASP A 2 0.36 -3.37 13.48
N GLU A 3 0.26 -4.69 13.28
CA GLU A 3 -0.21 -5.25 12.01
C GLU A 3 -1.67 -4.89 11.71
N TYR A 4 -2.51 -4.75 12.74
CA TYR A 4 -3.93 -4.42 12.61
C TYR A 4 -4.15 -2.94 12.23
N GLU A 5 -3.43 -2.02 12.89
CA GLU A 5 -3.44 -0.60 12.55
C GLU A 5 -2.98 -0.40 11.09
N ARG A 6 -1.95 -1.14 10.67
CA ARG A 6 -1.45 -1.09 9.30
C ARG A 6 -2.48 -1.58 8.29
N GLU A 7 -3.18 -2.69 8.57
CA GLU A 7 -4.23 -3.21 7.70
C GLU A 7 -5.37 -2.20 7.53
N MET A 8 -5.83 -1.60 8.62
CA MET A 8 -6.89 -0.59 8.61
C MET A 8 -6.49 0.66 7.80
N GLU A 9 -5.24 1.10 7.89
CA GLU A 9 -4.73 2.22 7.09
C GLU A 9 -4.68 1.87 5.59
N ILE A 10 -4.25 0.66 5.24
CA ILE A 10 -4.27 0.20 3.84
C ILE A 10 -5.70 0.19 3.30
N ILE A 11 -6.65 -0.38 4.05
CA ILE A 11 -8.07 -0.41 3.67
C ILE A 11 -8.58 1.01 3.44
N ALA A 12 -8.28 1.95 4.35
CA ALA A 12 -8.67 3.35 4.21
C ALA A 12 -8.08 4.00 2.95
N LEU A 13 -6.77 3.82 2.71
CA LEU A 13 -6.05 4.39 1.57
C LEU A 13 -6.52 3.83 0.21
N LEU A 14 -6.95 2.57 0.17
CA LEU A 14 -7.51 1.96 -1.04
C LEU A 14 -8.98 2.35 -1.25
N SER A 15 -9.75 2.45 -0.17
CA SER A 15 -11.19 2.81 -0.22
C SER A 15 -11.38 4.27 -0.61
N ASN A 16 -10.54 5.16 -0.09
CA ASN A 16 -10.61 6.60 -0.33
C ASN A 16 -9.19 7.17 -0.57
N PRO A 17 -8.73 7.21 -1.84
CA PRO A 17 -7.37 7.62 -2.15
C PRO A 17 -7.04 9.03 -1.67
N ASP A 18 -5.98 9.16 -0.87
CA ASP A 18 -5.52 10.45 -0.34
C ASP A 18 -4.48 11.07 -1.29
N SER A 19 -4.71 12.31 -1.70
CA SER A 19 -3.79 13.10 -2.53
C SER A 19 -2.40 13.34 -1.92
N ASN A 20 -2.25 13.18 -0.60
CA ASN A 20 -0.95 13.24 0.07
C ASN A 20 -0.06 12.02 -0.22
N TYR A 21 -0.66 10.94 -0.74
CA TYR A 21 0.03 9.71 -1.08
C TYR A 21 0.21 9.55 -2.59
N THR A 22 1.37 9.01 -2.97
CA THR A 22 1.64 8.54 -4.32
C THR A 22 1.31 7.05 -4.41
N TYR A 23 0.44 6.67 -5.34
CA TYR A 23 0.05 5.28 -5.58
C TYR A 23 0.91 4.69 -6.69
N ILE A 24 1.66 3.66 -6.37
CA ILE A 24 2.63 3.00 -7.24
C ILE A 24 2.09 1.61 -7.56
N ASP A 25 1.85 1.36 -8.83
CA ASP A 25 1.48 0.04 -9.32
C ASP A 25 2.73 -0.86 -9.31
N CYS A 26 2.58 -2.09 -8.83
CA CYS A 26 3.65 -3.08 -8.81
C CYS A 26 3.14 -4.49 -9.14
N ASP A 27 4.03 -5.32 -9.67
CA ASP A 27 3.74 -6.68 -10.13
C ASP A 27 4.26 -7.77 -9.17
N ARG A 28 4.79 -7.39 -8.00
CA ARG A 28 5.44 -8.26 -7.02
C ARG A 28 4.77 -8.16 -5.65
N ASP A 29 4.77 -9.29 -4.93
CA ASP A 29 4.29 -9.36 -3.54
C ASP A 29 5.24 -8.74 -2.52
N VAL A 30 6.54 -8.65 -2.85
CA VAL A 30 7.55 -8.04 -1.99
C VAL A 30 8.30 -6.98 -2.80
N ILE A 31 8.26 -5.74 -2.31
CA ILE A 31 8.87 -4.58 -2.95
C ILE A 31 10.11 -4.19 -2.19
N THR A 32 11.25 -4.12 -2.88
CA THR A 32 12.45 -3.47 -2.35
C THR A 32 12.26 -1.95 -2.45
N HIS A 33 12.00 -1.31 -1.32
CA HIS A 33 11.77 0.13 -1.25
C HIS A 33 12.95 0.83 -0.57
N SER A 34 13.50 1.85 -1.26
CA SER A 34 14.51 2.74 -0.68
C SER A 34 13.78 3.91 0.00
N CYS A 35 13.74 3.90 1.34
CA CYS A 35 13.07 4.94 2.11
C CYS A 35 14.01 6.14 2.29
N GLU A 36 13.81 7.21 1.52
CA GLU A 36 14.69 8.39 1.55
C GLU A 36 14.76 9.04 2.94
N LYS A 37 13.66 9.02 3.69
CA LYS A 37 13.59 9.62 5.03
C LYS A 37 14.37 8.84 6.08
N MET A 38 14.49 7.52 5.91
CA MET A 38 15.23 6.66 6.83
C MET A 38 16.63 6.34 6.33
N ASN A 39 16.95 6.71 5.08
CA ASN A 39 18.21 6.40 4.41
C ASN A 39 18.55 4.89 4.46
N GLU A 40 17.53 4.04 4.27
CA GLU A 40 17.66 2.58 4.31
C GLU A 40 16.86 1.92 3.18
N GLN A 41 17.28 0.71 2.80
CA GLN A 41 16.48 -0.19 1.98
C GLN A 41 15.70 -1.14 2.89
N ARG A 42 14.41 -1.31 2.57
CA ARG A 42 13.53 -2.22 3.28
C ARG A 42 12.66 -3.00 2.32
N GLU A 43 12.27 -4.19 2.74
CA GLU A 43 11.29 -5.00 2.03
C GLU A 43 9.89 -4.66 2.53
N ILE A 44 9.00 -4.29 1.61
CA ILE A 44 7.58 -4.07 1.89
C ILE A 44 6.81 -5.23 1.28
N LYS A 45 6.31 -6.11 2.13
CA LYS A 45 5.44 -7.21 1.74
C LYS A 45 4.00 -6.69 1.60
N LEU A 46 3.41 -6.84 0.43
CA LEU A 46 2.00 -6.54 0.20
C LEU A 46 1.14 -7.52 1.00
N ILE A 47 0.06 -7.00 1.58
CA ILE A 47 -0.93 -7.82 2.27
C ILE A 47 -2.24 -7.77 1.51
N GLU A 48 -2.99 -8.86 1.57
CA GLU A 48 -4.31 -8.98 0.99
C GLU A 48 -5.33 -8.31 1.92
N VAL A 49 -6.19 -7.47 1.35
CA VAL A 49 -7.23 -6.74 2.08
C VAL A 49 -8.51 -6.65 1.27
N GLU A 50 -9.63 -6.62 1.98
CA GLU A 50 -10.95 -6.28 1.44
C GLU A 50 -11.22 -4.79 1.70
N TYR A 51 -11.62 -4.04 0.66
CA TYR A 51 -11.83 -2.61 0.76
C TYR A 51 -13.04 -2.15 -0.08
N PHE A 52 -13.67 -1.05 0.33
CA PHE A 52 -14.88 -0.54 -0.31
C PHE A 52 -14.53 0.63 -1.22
N LYS A 53 -14.74 0.48 -2.53
CA LYS A 53 -14.48 1.53 -3.52
C LYS A 53 -15.52 1.48 -4.62
N ASP A 54 -15.92 2.65 -5.11
CA ASP A 54 -16.92 2.80 -6.18
C ASP A 54 -18.24 2.05 -5.88
N ALA A 55 -18.68 2.13 -4.61
CA ALA A 55 -19.86 1.45 -4.07
C ALA A 55 -19.85 -0.09 -4.18
N ARG A 56 -18.66 -0.70 -4.21
CA ARG A 56 -18.48 -2.16 -4.25
C ARG A 56 -17.41 -2.60 -3.27
N LEU A 57 -17.53 -3.83 -2.79
CA LEU A 57 -16.46 -4.53 -2.10
C LEU A 57 -15.44 -5.02 -3.15
N ASN A 58 -14.16 -4.75 -2.91
CA ASN A 58 -13.06 -5.17 -3.76
C ASN A 58 -12.02 -5.89 -2.90
N GLU A 59 -11.30 -6.82 -3.51
CA GLU A 59 -10.13 -7.46 -2.93
C GLU A 59 -8.88 -6.90 -3.62
N GLY A 60 -7.81 -6.69 -2.86
CA GLY A 60 -6.55 -6.20 -3.42
C GLY A 60 -5.37 -6.52 -2.53
N ARG A 61 -4.17 -6.43 -3.10
CA ARG A 61 -2.92 -6.54 -2.35
C ARG A 61 -2.24 -5.20 -2.35
N ALA A 62 -1.94 -4.69 -1.16
CA ALA A 62 -1.25 -3.41 -1.04
C ALA A 62 -0.47 -3.31 0.27
N ASN A 63 0.42 -2.34 0.33
CA ASN A 63 1.05 -1.86 1.56
C ASN A 63 1.62 -0.46 1.30
N PHE A 64 2.15 0.21 2.32
CA PHE A 64 2.60 1.59 2.18
C PHE A 64 3.88 1.89 2.97
N CYS A 65 4.50 3.00 2.59
CA CYS A 65 5.53 3.67 3.35
C CYS A 65 4.97 4.99 3.87
N ASP A 66 4.67 5.04 5.18
CA ASP A 66 4.25 6.23 5.91
C ASP A 66 5.27 7.37 5.86
N LYS A 67 6.57 7.04 5.79
CA LYS A 67 7.64 8.04 5.72
C LYS A 67 7.77 8.69 4.35
N CYS A 68 7.50 7.94 3.29
CA CYS A 68 7.62 8.41 1.91
C CYS A 68 6.26 8.80 1.30
N ASN A 69 5.16 8.64 2.05
CA ASN A 69 3.79 8.75 1.55
C ASN A 69 3.58 8.00 0.23
N GLN A 70 4.02 6.74 0.18
CA GLN A 70 3.90 5.89 -1.01
C GLN A 70 3.05 4.68 -0.69
N VAL A 71 2.03 4.42 -1.49
CA VAL A 71 1.20 3.21 -1.42
C VAL A 71 1.56 2.33 -2.61
N PHE A 72 1.99 1.11 -2.33
CA PHE A 72 2.29 0.09 -3.33
C PHE A 72 1.05 -0.77 -3.51
N VAL A 73 0.51 -0.78 -4.72
CA VAL A 73 -0.71 -1.50 -5.06
C VAL A 73 -0.38 -2.56 -6.10
N TYR A 74 -0.71 -3.81 -5.77
CA TYR A 74 -0.51 -4.92 -6.69
C TYR A 74 -1.41 -4.75 -7.91
N ARG A 75 -0.81 -4.66 -9.09
CA ARG A 75 -1.49 -4.72 -10.37
C ARG A 75 -0.78 -5.72 -11.27
N PRO A 76 -1.43 -6.85 -11.61
CA PRO A 76 -0.82 -7.83 -12.50
C PRO A 76 -0.64 -7.19 -13.89
N GLY A 77 0.61 -7.17 -14.37
CA GLY A 77 0.98 -6.62 -15.68
C GLY A 77 1.33 -5.13 -15.72
N ALA A 78 1.59 -4.52 -14.56
CA ALA A 78 2.21 -3.19 -14.45
C ALA A 78 3.68 -3.18 -14.88
#